data_AF-A0A8J8JZ01-F1
#
_entry.id   AF-A0A8J8JZ01-F1
#
_cell.length_a   1.000
_cell.length_b   1.000
_cell.length_c   1.000
_cell.angle_alpha   90.00
_cell.angle_beta   90.00
_cell.angle_gamma   90.00
#
_symmetry.space_group_name_H-M   'P 1'
#
loop_
_entity.id
_entity.type
_entity.pdbx_description
1 polymer ?
#
loop_
_entity_poly.entity_id
_entity_poly.type
_entity_poly.pdbx_seq_one_letter_code
_entity_poly.pdbx_strand_id
1 'polypeptide(L)'
;MKTELASPVKYQLPLSDQLVDLNPLIGQSIKLVFTGNIACVYCDRAIKKTFNQGYCYPCFSSLAQCDMCIMKPETCHFEAGTCREPKWGEEFCFQSHYVYLANSSGIKVGITRGTQVPTRWI
;
A
#
# COMPACT_ATOMS: atom_id res chain seq x y z
N MET A 1 4.97 3.38 -5.90
CA MET A 1 5.97 4.31 -6.49
C MET A 1 7.07 4.50 -5.45
N LYS A 2 8.33 4.42 -5.85
CA LYS A 2 9.45 4.77 -4.98
C LYS A 2 9.79 6.25 -5.21
N THR A 3 9.99 6.97 -4.11
CA THR A 3 10.26 8.40 -4.13
C THR A 3 11.55 8.67 -3.36
N GLU A 4 12.46 9.42 -3.97
CA GLU A 4 13.72 9.84 -3.36
C GLU A 4 13.75 11.37 -3.27
N LEU A 5 14.01 11.90 -2.06
CA LEU A 5 14.18 13.32 -1.83
C LEU A 5 15.49 13.79 -2.48
N ALA A 6 15.38 14.34 -3.68
CA ALA A 6 16.47 14.92 -4.46
C ALA A 6 16.04 16.29 -5.03
N SER A 7 16.93 16.96 -5.75
CA SER A 7 16.62 18.21 -6.46
C SER A 7 16.97 18.06 -7.95
N PRO A 8 15.98 17.86 -8.85
CA PRO A 8 14.55 17.63 -8.58
C PRO A 8 14.29 16.27 -7.91
N VAL A 9 13.13 16.13 -7.27
CA VAL A 9 12.67 14.87 -6.64
C VAL A 9 12.66 13.76 -7.69
N LYS A 10 13.12 12.55 -7.34
CA LYS A 10 13.08 11.40 -8.26
C LYS A 10 11.93 10.47 -7.95
N TYR A 11 11.19 10.09 -8.98
CA TYR A 11 10.09 9.13 -8.92
C TYR A 11 10.38 7.91 -9.79
N GLN A 12 10.19 6.73 -9.22
CA GLN A 12 10.32 5.46 -9.91
C GLN A 12 9.03 4.64 -9.80
N LEU A 13 8.56 4.13 -10.93
CA LEU A 13 7.42 3.22 -10.99
C LEU A 13 7.91 1.77 -10.91
N PRO A 14 7.62 1.03 -9.83
CA PRO A 14 7.85 -0.40 -9.79
C PRO A 14 6.86 -1.12 -10.71
N LEU A 15 7.37 -1.88 -11.67
CA LEU A 15 6.65 -2.79 -12.56
C LEU A 15 7.25 -4.19 -12.39
N SER A 16 6.66 -4.97 -11.49
CA SER A 16 7.24 -6.24 -11.02
C SER A 16 8.67 -6.02 -10.50
N ASP A 17 9.66 -6.67 -11.10
CA ASP A 17 11.06 -6.59 -10.70
C ASP A 17 11.81 -5.39 -11.30
N GLN A 18 11.15 -4.58 -12.12
CA GLN A 18 11.74 -3.41 -12.77
C GLN A 18 11.35 -2.11 -12.07
N LEU A 19 12.28 -1.17 -12.01
CA LEU A 19 12.03 0.21 -11.59
C LEU A 19 12.20 1.12 -12.81
N VAL A 20 11.12 1.76 -13.22
CA VAL A 20 11.12 2.69 -14.36
C VAL A 20 11.21 4.13 -13.84
N ASP A 21 12.24 4.87 -14.24
CA ASP A 21 12.37 6.29 -13.92
C ASP A 21 11.27 7.10 -14.63
N LEU A 22 10.48 7.84 -13.84
CA LEU A 22 9.36 8.61 -14.37
C LEU A 22 9.75 10.03 -14.78
N ASN A 23 10.74 10.63 -14.12
CA ASN A 23 11.18 11.99 -14.40
C ASN A 23 11.52 12.23 -15.88
N PRO A 24 12.26 11.35 -16.56
CA PRO A 24 12.57 11.54 -17.98
C PRO A 24 11.35 11.44 -18.90
N LEU A 25 10.27 10.80 -18.44
CA LEU A 25 9.05 10.58 -19.21
C LEU A 25 8.06 11.76 -19.12
N ILE A 26 8.37 12.79 -18.32
CA ILE A 26 7.54 13.99 -18.23
C ILE A 26 7.45 14.65 -19.60
N GLY A 27 6.22 14.93 -20.05
CA GLY A 27 5.94 15.51 -21.37
C GLY A 27 5.89 14.49 -22.51
N GLN A 28 6.17 13.20 -22.24
CA GLN A 28 6.05 12.13 -23.24
C GLN A 28 4.68 11.47 -23.19
N SER A 29 4.25 10.90 -24.32
CA SER A 29 3.04 10.08 -24.41
C SER A 29 3.30 8.66 -23.91
N ILE A 30 2.66 8.29 -22.80
CA ILE A 30 2.77 6.96 -22.20
C ILE A 30 1.52 6.14 -22.54
N LYS A 31 1.71 4.88 -22.95
CA LYS A 31 0.63 3.92 -23.16
C LYS A 31 0.80 2.72 -22.24
N LEU A 32 -0.23 2.43 -21.45
CA LEU A 32 -0.34 1.19 -20.69
C LEU A 32 -1.26 0.24 -21.43
N VAL A 33 -0.83 -1.00 -21.63
CA VAL A 33 -1.60 -2.05 -22.30
C VAL A 33 -1.83 -3.19 -21.33
N PHE A 34 -3.10 -3.47 -21.02
CA PHE A 34 -3.45 -4.61 -20.22
C PHE A 34 -3.36 -5.89 -21.06
N THR A 35 -2.51 -6.83 -20.64
CA THR A 35 -2.25 -8.08 -21.36
C THR A 35 -3.30 -9.16 -21.12
N GLY A 36 -4.25 -8.94 -20.20
CA GLY A 36 -5.19 -9.97 -19.75
C GLY A 36 -4.67 -10.82 -18.60
N ASN A 37 -3.37 -10.72 -18.27
CA ASN A 37 -2.76 -11.47 -17.19
C ASN A 37 -3.00 -10.76 -15.85
N ILE A 38 -3.48 -11.52 -14.87
CA ILE A 38 -3.63 -11.04 -13.50
C ILE A 38 -3.01 -12.08 -12.57
N ALA A 39 -2.19 -11.62 -11.63
CA ALA A 39 -1.54 -12.46 -10.64
C ALA A 39 -1.90 -12.00 -9.23
N CYS A 40 -2.00 -12.94 -8.30
CA CYS A 40 -2.19 -12.64 -6.88
C CYS A 40 -0.96 -11.91 -6.33
N VAL A 41 -1.14 -10.74 -5.70
CA VAL A 41 -0.02 -9.95 -5.16
C VAL A 41 0.77 -10.62 -4.02
N TYR A 42 0.26 -11.71 -3.45
CA TYR A 42 0.91 -12.43 -2.35
C TYR A 42 1.59 -13.74 -2.76
N CYS A 43 1.01 -14.46 -3.73
CA CYS A 43 1.47 -15.80 -4.10
C CYS A 43 1.70 -15.99 -5.59
N ASP A 44 1.59 -14.92 -6.38
CA ASP A 44 1.82 -14.86 -7.82
C ASP A 44 0.96 -15.79 -8.67
N ARG A 45 -0.05 -16.44 -8.07
CA ARG A 45 -0.98 -17.31 -8.78
C ARG A 45 -1.74 -16.53 -9.84
N ALA A 46 -1.71 -17.04 -11.08
CA ALA A 46 -2.55 -16.54 -12.17
C ALA A 46 -4.05 -16.68 -11.83
N ILE A 47 -4.80 -15.60 -11.95
CA ILE A 47 -6.22 -15.52 -11.63
C ILE A 47 -6.99 -14.78 -12.72
N LYS A 48 -8.28 -15.10 -12.86
CA LYS A 48 -9.18 -14.41 -13.80
C LYS A 48 -9.88 -13.19 -13.17
N LYS A 49 -9.90 -13.12 -11.84
CA LYS A 49 -10.53 -12.07 -11.06
C LYS A 49 -9.75 -11.88 -9.75
N THR A 50 -9.64 -10.63 -9.32
CA THR A 50 -9.04 -10.25 -8.04
C THR A 50 -10.09 -10.09 -6.95
N PHE A 51 -9.65 -10.30 -5.73
CA PHE A 51 -10.39 -10.01 -4.51
C PHE A 51 -9.60 -8.98 -3.71
N ASN A 52 -10.30 -8.04 -3.08
CA ASN A 52 -9.71 -6.92 -2.34
C ASN A 52 -8.63 -6.20 -3.20
N GLN A 53 -7.44 -5.95 -2.63
CA GLN A 53 -6.31 -5.26 -3.27
C GLN A 53 -5.45 -6.16 -4.17
N GLY A 54 -6.05 -7.06 -4.96
CA GLY A 54 -5.31 -7.87 -5.93
C GLY A 54 -4.97 -9.31 -5.49
N TYR A 55 -5.73 -9.88 -4.55
CA TYR A 55 -5.50 -11.24 -4.06
C TYR A 55 -6.31 -12.29 -4.83
N CYS A 56 -5.84 -13.54 -4.84
CA CYS A 56 -6.67 -14.68 -5.18
C CYS A 56 -7.62 -15.03 -4.03
N TYR A 57 -8.72 -15.73 -4.32
CA TYR A 57 -9.73 -16.06 -3.31
C TYR A 57 -9.17 -16.78 -2.06
N PRO A 58 -8.29 -17.80 -2.17
CA PRO A 58 -7.68 -18.44 -1.00
C PRO A 58 -6.94 -17.45 -0.10
N CYS A 59 -6.04 -16.64 -0.68
CA CYS A 59 -5.29 -15.63 0.07
C CYS A 59 -6.20 -14.56 0.69
N PHE A 60 -7.26 -14.16 -0.02
CA PHE A 60 -8.25 -13.25 0.51
C PHE A 60 -8.95 -13.81 1.76
N SER A 61 -9.30 -15.10 1.74
CA SER A 61 -9.97 -15.76 2.86
C SER A 61 -9.07 -16.09 4.05
N SER A 62 -7.76 -16.25 3.82
CA SER A 62 -6.83 -16.78 4.84
C SER A 62 -5.92 -15.72 5.47
N LEU A 63 -5.55 -14.67 4.75
CA LEU A 63 -4.55 -13.71 5.24
C LEU A 63 -5.18 -12.64 6.12
N ALA A 64 -4.47 -12.25 7.18
CA ALA A 64 -4.90 -11.18 8.08
C ALA A 64 -4.86 -9.81 7.39
N GLN A 65 -3.96 -9.60 6.43
CA GLN A 65 -3.91 -8.38 5.60
C GLN A 65 -5.13 -8.19 4.68
N CYS A 66 -6.04 -9.16 4.63
CA CYS A 66 -7.31 -9.09 3.92
C CYS A 66 -8.51 -8.93 4.87
N ASP A 67 -8.30 -8.83 6.18
CA ASP A 67 -9.38 -8.71 7.16
C ASP A 67 -10.07 -7.35 7.10
N MET A 68 -11.36 -7.36 7.46
CA MET A 68 -12.18 -6.16 7.51
C MET A 68 -11.70 -5.15 8.55
N CYS A 69 -10.97 -5.60 9.57
CA CYS A 69 -10.44 -4.76 10.64
C CYS A 69 -9.50 -3.66 10.13
N ILE A 70 -8.90 -3.83 8.94
CA ILE A 70 -8.05 -2.81 8.31
C ILE A 70 -8.87 -1.58 7.90
N MET A 71 -10.09 -1.79 7.42
CA MET A 71 -11.00 -0.71 7.02
C MET A 71 -11.92 -0.27 8.16
N LYS A 72 -12.17 -1.18 9.11
CA LYS A 72 -13.08 -1.02 10.25
C LYS A 72 -12.38 -1.47 11.53
N PRO A 73 -11.47 -0.65 12.11
CA PRO A 73 -10.67 -1.03 13.28
C PRO A 73 -11.49 -1.58 14.45
N GLU A 74 -12.74 -1.13 14.60
CA GLU A 74 -13.70 -1.63 15.59
C GLU A 74 -14.07 -3.12 15.44
N THR A 75 -13.82 -3.72 14.28
CA THR A 75 -14.03 -5.15 14.01
C THR A 75 -12.79 -6.00 14.28
N CYS A 76 -11.71 -5.40 14.82
CA CYS A 76 -10.51 -6.12 15.18
C CYS A 76 -10.82 -7.17 16.26
N HIS A 77 -10.49 -8.42 15.97
CA HIS A 77 -10.71 -9.57 16.85
C HIS A 77 -9.38 -10.12 17.39
N PHE A 78 -8.34 -9.28 17.40
CA PHE A 78 -7.02 -9.62 17.90
C PHE A 78 -7.04 -9.96 19.39
N GLU A 79 -7.67 -9.12 20.20
CA GLU A 79 -7.79 -9.33 21.65
C GLU A 79 -8.57 -10.60 22.02
N ALA A 80 -9.48 -11.05 21.13
CA ALA A 80 -10.21 -12.30 21.30
C ALA A 80 -9.36 -13.55 20.98
N GLY A 81 -8.10 -13.38 20.56
CA GLY A 81 -7.19 -14.48 20.21
C GLY A 81 -7.51 -15.18 18.89
N THR A 82 -8.40 -14.61 18.06
CA THR A 82 -8.87 -15.24 16.81
C THR A 82 -8.29 -14.58 15.55
N CYS A 83 -7.29 -13.71 15.69
CA CYS A 83 -6.59 -13.14 14.54
C CYS A 83 -6.00 -14.26 13.67
N ARG A 84 -6.18 -14.17 12.35
CA ARG A 84 -5.70 -15.19 11.41
C ARG A 84 -4.17 -15.35 11.46
N GLU A 85 -3.47 -14.23 11.67
CA GLU A 85 -2.02 -14.17 11.77
C GLU A 85 -1.63 -13.23 12.93
N PRO A 86 -1.57 -13.72 14.18
CA PRO A 86 -1.34 -12.84 15.34
C PRO A 86 -0.04 -12.04 15.26
N LYS A 87 1.08 -12.66 14.85
CA LYS A 87 2.36 -11.93 14.70
C LYS A 87 2.26 -10.76 13.71
N TRP A 88 1.56 -10.98 12.59
CA TRP A 88 1.30 -9.92 11.61
C TRP A 88 0.43 -8.81 12.22
N GLY A 89 -0.59 -9.19 13.00
CA GLY A 89 -1.45 -8.24 13.72
C GLY A 89 -0.66 -7.34 14.68
N GLU A 90 0.25 -7.91 15.47
CA GLU A 90 1.14 -7.15 16.38
C GLU A 90 1.96 -6.10 15.61
N GLU A 91 2.58 -6.51 14.50
CA GLU A 91 3.42 -5.64 13.70
C GLU A 91 2.64 -4.57 12.93
N PHE A 92 1.45 -4.91 12.40
CA PHE A 92 0.72 -4.04 11.49
C PHE A 92 -0.40 -3.24 12.14
N CYS A 93 -1.21 -3.84 13.00
CA CYS A 93 -2.37 -3.18 13.60
C CYS A 93 -1.96 -2.20 14.71
N PHE A 94 -0.89 -2.51 15.44
CA PHE A 94 -0.47 -1.74 16.63
C PHE A 94 0.74 -0.84 16.37
N GLN A 95 1.07 -0.59 15.11
CA GLN A 95 2.17 0.33 14.78
C GLN A 95 1.85 1.77 15.20
N SER A 96 2.89 2.51 15.58
CA SER A 96 2.75 3.90 15.97
C SER A 96 2.27 4.78 14.80
N HIS A 97 1.33 5.66 15.11
CA HIS A 97 0.83 6.68 14.19
C HIS A 97 1.20 8.07 14.72
N TYR A 98 1.52 8.97 13.81
CA TYR A 98 1.96 10.32 14.10
C TYR A 98 0.91 11.32 13.63
N VAL A 99 0.49 12.20 14.53
CA VAL A 99 -0.39 13.33 14.22
C VAL A 99 0.47 14.52 13.84
N TYR A 100 0.09 15.23 12.77
CA TYR A 100 0.82 16.38 12.27
C TYR A 100 -0.11 17.51 11.84
N LEU A 101 0.44 18.72 11.78
CA LEU A 101 -0.20 19.88 11.17
C LEU A 101 0.42 20.15 9.79
N ALA A 102 -0.41 20.20 8.77
CA ALA A 102 -0.01 20.65 7.43
C ALA A 102 -0.45 22.09 7.22
N ASN A 103 0.46 22.92 6.73
CA ASN A 103 0.14 24.26 6.23
C ASN A 103 0.01 24.21 4.71
N SER A 104 -1.22 24.19 4.20
CA SER A 104 -1.52 24.18 2.77
C SER A 104 -2.40 25.38 2.41
N SER A 105 -3.54 25.19 1.73
CA SER A 105 -4.56 26.25 1.59
C SER A 105 -5.21 26.68 2.93
N GLY A 106 -4.86 25.98 4.02
CA GLY A 106 -5.22 26.23 5.41
C GLY A 106 -4.54 25.19 6.31
N ILE A 107 -4.73 25.32 7.63
CA ILE A 107 -4.25 24.35 8.61
C ILE A 107 -5.07 23.06 8.48
N LYS A 108 -4.39 21.93 8.30
CA LYS A 108 -5.00 20.59 8.29
C LYS A 108 -4.33 19.72 9.34
N VAL A 109 -5.12 18.98 10.09
CA VAL A 109 -4.63 17.91 10.97
C VAL A 109 -4.59 16.63 10.16
N GLY A 110 -3.43 15.97 10.11
CA GLY A 110 -3.23 14.71 9.41
C GLY A 110 -2.69 13.62 10.34
N ILE A 111 -2.82 12.38 9.89
CA ILE A 111 -2.24 11.20 10.54
C ILE A 111 -1.39 10.44 9.52
N THR A 112 -0.23 9.93 9.95
CA THR A 112 0.65 9.10 9.11
C THR A 112 1.34 8.02 9.93
N ARG A 113 1.90 7.02 9.24
CA ARG A 113 2.77 6.00 9.83
C ARG A 113 4.22 6.48 9.81
N GLY A 114 5.05 6.03 10.75
CA GLY A 114 6.45 6.48 10.86
C GLY A 114 7.25 6.31 9.57
N THR A 115 7.04 5.20 8.87
CA THR A 115 7.70 4.88 7.58
C THR A 115 7.30 5.83 6.44
N GLN A 116 6.18 6.55 6.57
CA GLN A 116 5.62 7.42 5.53
C GLN A 116 5.89 8.90 5.81
N VAL A 117 6.55 9.25 6.92
CA VAL A 117 6.83 10.65 7.26
C VAL A 117 7.61 11.36 6.15
N PRO A 118 8.80 10.91 5.70
CA PRO A 118 9.51 11.62 4.64
C PRO A 118 8.74 11.57 3.30
N THR A 119 8.24 10.41 2.90
CA THR A 119 7.60 10.20 1.60
C THR A 119 6.31 10.99 1.40
N ARG A 120 5.55 11.26 2.46
CA ARG A 120 4.26 11.96 2.34
C ARG A 120 4.40 13.47 2.10
N TRP A 121 5.58 14.03 2.31
CA TRP A 121 5.87 15.47 2.14
C TRP A 121 6.74 15.79 0.93
N ILE A 122 7.01 14.77 0.11
CA ILE A 122 7.72 14.86 -1.16
C ILE A 122 6.70 14.76 -2.29
#